data_AF-A0A950XIQ2-F1
#
_entry.id   AF-A0A950XIQ2-F1
#
_cell.length_a   1.000
_cell.length_b   1.000
_cell.length_c   1.000
_cell.angle_alpha   90.00
_cell.angle_beta   90.00
_cell.angle_gamma   90.00
#
_symmetry.space_group_name_H-M   'P 1'
#
loop_
_entity.id
_entity.type
_entity.pdbx_description
1 polymer ?
#
loop_
_entity_poly.entity_id
_entity_poly.type
_entity_poly.pdbx_seq_one_letter_code
_entity_poly.pdbx_strand_id
1 'polypeptide(L)'
;MSAGKLLSATADTLLLPFRRLSMSDPVRNFLNREGIARYNANPPHLSLTAERIVGDLRKNGIARATFEELFSPADFQRLLGYAASLEGAAKSRSKKPFILEYWDPYPVFSFDNPFVELSLRPEVLAIVDTYLEQWGKFYYYMLGLSVPEDGAEARNSQQWHRDPEDKKICKMF
;
A
#
# COMPACT_ATOMS: atom_id res chain seq x y z
N MET A 1 35.26 22.00 4.47
CA MET A 1 34.16 21.11 4.02
C MET A 1 33.69 20.32 5.23
N SER A 2 32.43 20.45 5.65
CA SER A 2 31.96 19.81 6.89
C SER A 2 31.73 18.30 6.69
N ALA A 3 31.98 17.51 7.74
CA ALA A 3 31.84 16.05 7.74
C ALA A 3 30.45 15.55 7.30
N GLY A 4 29.41 16.39 7.38
CA GLY A 4 28.06 16.06 6.92
C GLY A 4 27.92 15.88 5.40
N LYS A 5 28.75 16.51 4.57
CA LYS A 5 28.70 16.35 3.10
C LYS A 5 29.39 15.07 2.61
N LEU A 6 30.33 14.52 3.39
CA LEU A 6 31.03 13.27 3.05
C LEU A 6 30.18 12.03 3.35
N LEU A 7 29.33 12.09 4.38
CA LEU A 7 28.38 11.01 4.71
C LEU A 7 27.22 10.92 3.72
N SER A 8 26.74 12.04 3.14
CA SER A 8 25.68 12.00 2.13
C SER A 8 26.18 11.45 0.79
N ALA A 9 27.40 11.81 0.38
CA ALA A 9 27.99 11.32 -0.87
C ALA A 9 28.26 9.81 -0.86
N THR A 10 28.66 9.25 0.29
CA THR A 10 28.90 7.80 0.44
C THR A 10 27.61 7.00 0.55
N ALA A 11 26.57 7.55 1.20
CA ALA A 11 25.23 6.96 1.20
C ALA A 11 24.69 6.83 -0.23
N ASP A 12 24.72 7.90 -1.03
CA ASP A 12 24.20 7.90 -2.41
C ASP A 12 24.97 6.94 -3.35
N THR A 13 26.28 6.78 -3.12
CA THR A 13 27.15 5.93 -3.95
C THR A 13 26.84 4.44 -3.80
N LEU A 14 26.37 3.99 -2.62
CA LEU A 14 25.97 2.59 -2.39
C LEU A 14 24.46 2.37 -2.48
N LEU A 15 23.64 3.36 -2.07
CA LEU A 15 22.18 3.26 -2.12
C LEU A 15 21.64 3.17 -3.54
N LEU A 16 22.19 3.92 -4.50
CA LEU A 16 21.72 3.88 -5.88
C LEU A 16 21.97 2.53 -6.57
N PRO A 17 23.19 1.96 -6.51
CA PRO A 17 23.43 0.59 -7.00
C PRO A 17 22.58 -0.45 -6.27
N PHE A 18 22.48 -0.36 -4.94
CA PHE A 18 21.66 -1.27 -4.16
C PHE A 18 20.19 -1.23 -4.59
N ARG A 19 19.58 -0.04 -4.68
CA ARG A 19 18.19 0.14 -5.14
C ARG A 19 17.99 -0.38 -6.57
N ARG A 20 18.93 -0.13 -7.48
CA ARG A 20 18.85 -0.64 -8.85
C ARG A 20 18.90 -2.18 -8.89
N LEU A 21 19.79 -2.77 -8.10
CA LEU A 21 19.94 -4.22 -8.02
C LEU A 21 18.71 -4.87 -7.36
N SER A 22 18.23 -4.33 -6.24
CA SER A 22 17.06 -4.84 -5.52
C SER A 22 15.77 -4.73 -6.34
N MET A 23 15.68 -3.72 -7.22
CA MET A 23 14.56 -3.55 -8.16
C MET A 23 14.75 -4.28 -9.50
N SER A 24 15.82 -5.04 -9.69
CA SER A 24 15.98 -5.86 -10.89
C SER A 24 15.03 -7.06 -10.85
N ASP A 25 14.47 -7.45 -12.00
CA ASP A 25 13.55 -8.58 -12.07
C ASP A 25 14.18 -9.90 -11.58
N PRO A 26 15.47 -10.21 -11.87
CA PRO A 26 16.11 -11.41 -11.33
C PRO A 26 16.14 -11.45 -9.79
N VAL A 27 16.53 -10.34 -9.15
CA VAL A 27 16.59 -10.26 -7.69
C VAL A 27 15.18 -10.32 -7.10
N ARG A 28 14.23 -9.58 -7.66
CA ARG A 28 12.83 -9.63 -7.21
C ARG A 28 12.24 -11.04 -7.32
N ASN A 29 12.43 -11.70 -8.47
CA ASN A 29 11.91 -13.05 -8.70
C ASN A 29 12.57 -14.06 -7.75
N PHE A 30 13.87 -13.90 -7.46
CA PHE A 30 14.56 -14.72 -6.47
C PHE A 30 14.02 -14.52 -5.04
N LEU A 31 13.84 -13.26 -4.62
CA LEU A 31 13.31 -12.90 -3.29
C LEU A 31 11.84 -13.28 -3.09
N ASN A 32 11.08 -13.45 -4.17
CA ASN A 32 9.67 -13.85 -4.15
C ASN A 32 9.41 -15.24 -4.75
N ARG A 33 10.46 -16.03 -5.00
CA ARG A 33 10.36 -17.33 -5.69
C ARG A 33 9.35 -18.28 -5.05
N GLU A 34 9.23 -18.27 -3.72
CA GLU A 34 8.30 -19.12 -2.98
C GLU A 34 6.85 -18.66 -3.17
N GLY A 35 6.60 -17.36 -3.10
CA GLY A 35 5.27 -16.79 -3.36
C GLY A 35 4.82 -17.00 -4.80
N ILE A 36 5.75 -16.89 -5.76
CA ILE A 36 5.52 -17.20 -7.17
C ILE A 36 5.22 -18.69 -7.35
N ALA A 37 6.03 -19.58 -6.76
CA ALA A 37 5.83 -21.02 -6.88
C ALA A 37 4.48 -21.46 -6.27
N ARG A 38 4.11 -20.93 -5.10
CA ARG A 38 2.82 -21.22 -4.45
C ARG A 38 1.63 -20.70 -5.25
N TYR A 39 1.73 -19.48 -5.78
CA TYR A 39 0.72 -18.92 -6.67
C TYR A 39 0.52 -19.77 -7.92
N ASN A 40 1.60 -20.18 -8.58
CA ASN A 40 1.53 -21.02 -9.77
C ASN A 40 0.96 -22.42 -9.48
N ALA A 41 1.23 -22.97 -8.28
CA ALA A 41 0.70 -24.26 -7.87
C ALA A 41 -0.79 -24.20 -7.50
N ASN A 42 -1.24 -23.08 -6.91
CA ASN A 42 -2.61 -22.89 -6.45
C ASN A 42 -3.04 -21.42 -6.63
N PRO A 43 -3.40 -21.01 -7.86
CA PRO A 43 -3.87 -19.66 -8.09
C PRO A 43 -5.22 -19.44 -7.38
N PRO A 44 -5.48 -18.23 -6.84
CA PRO A 44 -6.76 -17.92 -6.21
C PRO A 44 -7.92 -18.06 -7.20
N HIS A 45 -9.07 -18.50 -6.71
CA HIS A 45 -10.32 -18.38 -7.45
C HIS A 45 -10.83 -16.94 -7.36
N LEU A 46 -11.19 -16.37 -8.51
CA LEU A 46 -11.75 -15.01 -8.58
C LEU A 46 -13.26 -15.06 -8.70
N SER A 47 -13.95 -14.18 -7.97
CA SER A 47 -15.33 -13.83 -8.28
C SER A 47 -15.40 -13.00 -9.57
N LEU A 48 -16.60 -12.83 -10.14
CA LEU A 48 -16.80 -11.93 -11.29
C LEU A 48 -16.37 -10.48 -11.00
N THR A 49 -16.59 -10.02 -9.75
CA THR A 49 -16.15 -8.70 -9.29
C THR A 49 -14.63 -8.62 -9.28
N ALA A 50 -13.96 -9.62 -8.71
CA ALA A 50 -12.50 -9.67 -8.67
C ALA A 50 -11.87 -9.77 -10.07
N GLU A 51 -12.44 -10.57 -10.97
CA GLU A 51 -12.00 -10.66 -12.37
C GLU A 51 -12.04 -9.30 -13.07
N ARG A 52 -13.15 -8.57 -12.89
CA ARG A 52 -13.30 -7.21 -13.43
C ARG A 52 -12.23 -6.27 -12.88
N ILE A 53 -12.03 -6.26 -11.55
CA ILE A 53 -11.05 -5.41 -10.89
C ILE A 53 -9.64 -5.71 -11.38
N VAL A 54 -9.26 -6.99 -11.47
CA VAL A 54 -7.94 -7.40 -12.00
C VAL A 54 -7.78 -6.97 -13.46
N GLY A 55 -8.82 -7.12 -14.28
CA GLY A 55 -8.82 -6.65 -15.67
C GLY A 55 -8.58 -5.14 -15.78
N ASP A 56 -9.27 -4.35 -14.95
CA ASP A 56 -9.11 -2.89 -14.89
C ASP A 56 -7.70 -2.50 -14.41
N LEU A 57 -7.16 -3.16 -13.38
CA LEU A 57 -5.81 -2.93 -12.89
C LEU A 57 -4.75 -3.22 -13.97
N ARG A 58 -4.88 -4.33 -14.71
CA ARG A 58 -3.95 -4.69 -15.80
C ARG A 58 -4.02 -3.72 -16.97
N LYS A 59 -5.22 -3.25 -17.32
CA LYS A 59 -5.45 -2.36 -18.46
C LYS A 59 -5.09 -0.90 -18.16
N ASN A 60 -5.50 -0.40 -16.99
CA ASN A 60 -5.48 1.03 -16.69
C ASN A 60 -4.49 1.40 -15.57
N GLY A 61 -3.94 0.41 -14.85
CA GLY A 61 -3.15 0.64 -13.64
C GLY A 61 -3.97 1.10 -12.43
N ILE A 62 -5.29 1.16 -12.55
CA ILE A 62 -6.24 1.53 -11.50
C ILE A 62 -7.58 0.81 -11.75
N ALA A 63 -8.23 0.42 -10.66
CA ALA A 63 -9.59 -0.11 -10.68
C ALA A 63 -10.44 0.60 -9.63
N ARG A 64 -11.76 0.58 -9.84
CA ARG A 64 -12.74 1.12 -8.89
C ARG A 64 -13.83 0.08 -8.64
N ALA A 65 -14.27 0.02 -7.40
CA ALA A 65 -15.42 -0.73 -6.96
C ALA A 65 -16.10 0.07 -5.84
N THR A 66 -17.39 -0.15 -5.67
CA THR A 66 -18.12 0.24 -4.47
C THR A 66 -17.70 -0.62 -3.30
N PHE A 67 -17.93 -0.15 -2.08
CA PHE A 67 -17.57 -0.93 -0.88
C PHE A 67 -18.39 -2.23 -0.81
N GLU A 68 -19.66 -2.15 -1.19
CA GLU A 68 -20.65 -3.22 -1.17
C GLU A 68 -20.37 -4.33 -2.21
N GLU A 69 -19.56 -4.04 -3.23
CA GLU A 69 -19.12 -5.05 -4.19
C GLU A 69 -18.14 -6.06 -3.59
N LEU A 70 -17.42 -5.71 -2.52
CA LEU A 70 -16.38 -6.53 -1.91
C LEU A 70 -16.65 -6.86 -0.43
N PHE A 71 -17.43 -6.02 0.24
CA PHE A 71 -17.63 -6.06 1.68
C PHE A 71 -19.10 -5.85 2.04
N SER A 72 -19.47 -6.23 3.26
CA SER A 72 -20.83 -6.04 3.75
C SER A 72 -21.04 -4.63 4.32
N PRO A 73 -22.28 -4.11 4.35
CA PRO A 73 -22.56 -2.85 5.06
C PRO A 73 -22.16 -2.87 6.55
N ALA A 74 -22.17 -4.04 7.19
CA ALA A 74 -21.72 -4.20 8.58
C ALA A 74 -20.22 -3.95 8.73
N ASP A 75 -19.41 -4.31 7.73
CA ASP A 75 -17.98 -4.04 7.72
C ASP A 75 -17.71 -2.54 7.67
N PHE A 76 -18.48 -1.81 6.87
CA PHE A 76 -18.37 -0.36 6.79
C PHE A 76 -18.64 0.30 8.14
N GLN A 77 -19.73 -0.10 8.82
CA GLN A 77 -20.06 0.39 10.15
C GLN A 77 -18.99 0.05 11.19
N ARG A 78 -18.38 -1.15 11.09
CA ARG A 78 -17.27 -1.55 11.96
C ARG A 78 -16.03 -0.68 11.75
N LEU A 79 -15.67 -0.39 10.50
CA LEU A 79 -14.55 0.51 10.18
C LEU A 79 -14.81 1.93 10.68
N LEU A 80 -16.03 2.45 10.48
CA LEU A 80 -16.43 3.76 10.99
C LEU A 80 -16.36 3.84 12.51
N GLY A 81 -16.92 2.85 13.20
CA GLY A 81 -16.89 2.79 14.66
C GLY A 81 -15.45 2.73 15.21
N TYR A 82 -14.58 1.96 14.54
CA TYR A 82 -13.17 1.91 14.91
C TYR A 82 -12.47 3.24 14.63
N ALA A 83 -12.67 3.86 13.47
CA ALA A 83 -12.09 5.17 13.17
C ALA A 83 -12.54 6.26 14.15
N ALA A 84 -13.82 6.29 14.51
CA ALA A 84 -14.38 7.18 15.52
C ALA A 84 -13.73 6.95 16.90
N SER A 85 -13.42 5.70 17.26
CA SER A 85 -12.71 5.40 18.52
C SER A 85 -11.29 5.96 18.60
N LEU A 86 -10.73 6.39 17.46
CA LEU A 86 -9.40 6.99 17.36
C LEU A 86 -9.46 8.53 17.30
N GLU A 87 -10.63 9.14 17.43
CA GLU A 87 -10.78 10.60 17.44
C GLU A 87 -9.86 11.25 18.50
N GLY A 88 -9.22 12.34 18.11
CA GLY A 88 -8.24 13.05 18.94
C GLY A 88 -6.84 12.41 19.00
N ALA A 89 -6.65 11.18 18.50
CA ALA A 89 -5.35 10.53 18.44
C ALA A 89 -4.54 10.89 17.17
N ALA A 90 -5.18 11.50 16.18
CA ALA A 90 -4.57 11.89 14.91
C ALA A 90 -3.46 12.94 15.11
N LYS A 91 -2.28 12.69 14.53
CA LYS A 91 -1.13 13.60 14.63
C LYS A 91 -0.55 13.91 13.27
N SER A 92 -0.07 15.13 13.08
CA SER A 92 0.80 15.45 11.95
C SER A 92 2.18 14.86 12.24
N ARG A 93 2.55 13.80 11.51
CA ARG A 93 3.78 13.01 11.76
C ARG A 93 4.81 13.11 10.64
N SER A 94 4.46 13.75 9.52
CA SER A 94 5.29 13.81 8.34
C SER A 94 5.51 15.26 7.88
N LYS A 95 6.37 15.45 6.87
CA LYS A 95 6.51 16.74 6.16
C LYS A 95 5.24 17.15 5.39
N LYS A 96 4.16 16.37 5.48
CA LYS A 96 2.86 16.60 4.83
C LYS A 96 1.86 17.02 5.91
N PRO A 97 1.77 18.33 6.23
CA PRO A 97 0.91 18.80 7.31
C PRO A 97 -0.59 18.55 7.07
N PHE A 98 -0.99 18.36 5.80
CA PHE A 98 -2.37 18.08 5.38
C PHE A 98 -2.82 16.63 5.62
N ILE A 99 -1.93 15.73 6.04
CA ILE A 99 -2.30 14.35 6.41
C ILE A 99 -2.07 14.18 7.91
N LEU A 100 -3.15 13.96 8.66
CA LEU A 100 -3.08 13.54 10.05
C LEU A 100 -3.15 12.02 10.12
N GLU A 101 -2.16 11.39 10.74
CA GLU A 101 -2.06 9.94 10.83
C GLU A 101 -2.54 9.47 12.20
N TYR A 102 -3.43 8.46 12.21
CA TYR A 102 -3.97 7.88 13.45
C TYR A 102 -3.05 6.83 14.08
N TRP A 103 -2.13 6.26 13.32
CA TRP A 103 -1.15 5.29 13.80
C TRP A 103 0.27 5.82 13.69
N ASP A 104 1.23 5.13 14.32
CA ASP A 104 2.65 5.41 14.11
C ASP A 104 3.07 4.98 12.69
N PRO A 105 4.14 5.55 12.10
CA PRO A 105 4.56 5.25 10.73
C PRO A 105 4.92 3.78 10.46
N TYR A 106 5.25 3.05 11.53
CA TYR A 106 5.51 1.62 11.52
C TYR A 106 4.61 0.97 12.58
N PRO A 107 3.29 0.90 12.32
CA PRO A 107 2.37 0.39 13.31
C PRO A 107 2.62 -1.10 13.55
N VAL A 108 2.44 -1.54 14.80
CA VAL A 108 2.51 -2.97 15.12
C VAL A 108 1.36 -3.66 14.42
N PHE A 109 1.70 -4.59 13.51
CA PHE A 109 0.74 -5.41 12.81
C PHE A 109 -0.13 -6.18 13.82
N SER A 110 -1.44 -6.08 13.66
CA SER A 110 -2.41 -6.77 14.52
C SER A 110 -3.60 -7.25 13.70
N PHE A 111 -3.96 -8.53 13.86
CA PHE A 111 -5.16 -9.10 13.30
C PHE A 111 -6.45 -8.57 13.95
N ASP A 112 -6.35 -7.96 15.14
CA ASP A 112 -7.49 -7.36 15.83
C ASP A 112 -7.86 -5.98 15.23
N ASN A 113 -6.97 -5.39 14.41
CA ASN A 113 -7.26 -4.16 13.71
C ASN A 113 -8.21 -4.44 12.53
N PRO A 114 -9.43 -3.86 12.51
CA PRO A 114 -10.43 -4.20 11.50
C PRO A 114 -10.03 -3.79 10.07
N PHE A 115 -9.17 -2.78 9.91
CA PHE A 115 -8.62 -2.43 8.59
C PHE A 115 -7.64 -3.48 8.08
N VAL A 116 -6.84 -4.07 8.98
CA VAL A 116 -5.91 -5.16 8.64
C VAL A 116 -6.71 -6.42 8.33
N GLU A 117 -7.65 -6.81 9.20
CA GLU A 117 -8.52 -7.97 8.98
C GLU A 117 -9.23 -7.90 7.61
N LEU A 118 -9.83 -6.75 7.28
CA LEU A 118 -10.54 -6.56 6.03
C LEU A 118 -9.60 -6.66 4.81
N SER A 119 -8.39 -6.11 4.92
CA SER A 119 -7.37 -6.18 3.86
C SER A 119 -6.84 -7.59 3.62
N LEU A 120 -7.00 -8.50 4.58
CA LEU A 120 -6.55 -9.90 4.51
C LEU A 120 -7.67 -10.87 4.15
N ARG A 121 -8.86 -10.37 3.77
CA ARG A 121 -9.95 -11.23 3.33
C ARG A 121 -9.58 -11.97 2.04
N PRO A 122 -10.06 -13.23 1.87
CA PRO A 122 -9.76 -14.03 0.69
C PRO A 122 -10.03 -13.30 -0.64
N GLU A 123 -11.12 -12.55 -0.74
CA GLU A 123 -11.48 -11.79 -1.95
C GLU A 123 -10.43 -10.71 -2.29
N VAL A 124 -9.96 -9.97 -1.29
CA VAL A 124 -8.94 -8.92 -1.47
C VAL A 124 -7.60 -9.54 -1.83
N LEU A 125 -7.20 -10.60 -1.11
CA LEU A 125 -5.96 -11.31 -1.40
C LEU A 125 -5.98 -11.95 -2.79
N ALA A 126 -7.12 -12.49 -3.24
CA ALA A 126 -7.27 -13.04 -4.58
C ALA A 126 -7.03 -11.98 -5.67
N ILE A 127 -7.60 -10.78 -5.51
CA ILE A 127 -7.36 -9.65 -6.43
C ILE A 127 -5.87 -9.26 -6.45
N VAL A 128 -5.28 -9.05 -5.27
CA VAL A 128 -3.89 -8.59 -5.15
C VAL A 128 -2.92 -9.63 -5.69
N ASP A 129 -3.08 -10.90 -5.30
CA ASP A 129 -2.19 -11.99 -5.68
C ASP A 129 -2.28 -12.27 -7.18
N THR A 130 -3.48 -12.23 -7.76
CA THR A 130 -3.65 -12.42 -9.21
C THR A 130 -3.17 -11.21 -10.02
N TYR A 131 -3.29 -9.98 -9.51
CA TYR A 131 -2.70 -8.81 -10.16
C TYR A 131 -1.17 -8.85 -10.12
N LEU A 132 -0.57 -9.25 -8.98
CA LEU A 132 0.87 -9.32 -8.81
C LEU A 132 1.49 -10.57 -9.44
N GLU A 133 0.70 -11.63 -9.66
CA GLU A 133 1.09 -12.97 -10.15
C GLU A 133 2.00 -13.71 -9.16
N GLN A 134 1.73 -13.53 -7.88
CA GLN A 134 2.45 -14.13 -6.75
C GLN A 134 1.61 -13.96 -5.49
N TRP A 135 1.85 -14.79 -4.46
CA TRP A 135 1.32 -14.50 -3.14
C TRP A 135 1.99 -13.25 -2.56
N GLY A 136 1.21 -12.18 -2.41
CA GLY A 136 1.64 -10.86 -2.02
C GLY A 136 2.10 -10.80 -0.57
N LYS A 137 2.97 -9.83 -0.27
CA LYS A 137 3.38 -9.51 1.10
C LYS A 137 2.68 -8.25 1.54
N PHE A 138 1.97 -8.32 2.66
CA PHE A 138 1.36 -7.14 3.27
C PHE A 138 2.45 -6.25 3.87
N TYR A 139 2.83 -5.21 3.12
CA TYR A 139 4.01 -4.40 3.43
C TYR A 139 3.71 -3.18 4.29
N TYR A 140 2.55 -2.55 4.09
CA TYR A 140 2.26 -1.25 4.66
C TYR A 140 0.77 -1.02 4.80
N TYR A 141 0.38 -0.37 5.90
CA TYR A 141 -0.97 0.14 6.11
C TYR A 141 -0.92 1.42 6.95
N MET A 142 -1.84 2.33 6.67
CA MET A 142 -1.97 3.62 7.32
C MET A 142 -3.45 3.96 7.38
N LEU A 143 -3.86 4.61 8.47
CA LEU A 143 -5.12 5.34 8.53
C LEU A 143 -4.81 6.82 8.66
N GLY A 144 -5.19 7.59 7.64
CA GLY A 144 -4.92 9.02 7.54
C GLY A 144 -6.20 9.82 7.33
N LEU A 145 -6.27 11.00 7.94
CA LEU A 145 -7.26 12.03 7.65
C LEU A 145 -6.60 13.13 6.81
N SER A 146 -7.07 13.30 5.58
CA SER A 146 -6.68 14.43 4.73
C SER A 146 -7.48 15.66 5.13
N VAL A 147 -6.80 16.68 5.65
CA VAL A 147 -7.41 17.94 6.06
C VAL A 147 -7.31 18.94 4.91
N PRO A 148 -8.43 19.54 4.46
CA PRO A 148 -8.39 20.55 3.42
C PRO A 148 -7.68 21.82 3.92
N GLU A 149 -6.87 22.43 3.05
CA GLU A 149 -6.26 23.74 3.26
C GLU A 149 -6.76 24.69 2.17
N ASP A 150 -7.71 25.56 2.51
CA ASP A 150 -8.33 26.46 1.55
C ASP A 150 -7.30 27.42 0.92
N GLY A 151 -7.33 27.50 -0.41
CA GLY A 151 -6.45 28.39 -1.18
C GLY A 151 -4.97 27.95 -1.25
N ALA A 152 -4.61 26.79 -0.70
CA ALA A 152 -3.25 26.28 -0.76
C ALA A 152 -2.95 25.63 -2.13
N GLU A 153 -1.74 25.87 -2.65
CA GLU A 153 -1.26 25.16 -3.84
C GLU A 153 -0.97 23.68 -3.54
N ALA A 154 -1.18 22.84 -4.55
CA ALA A 154 -0.86 21.42 -4.47
C ALA A 154 0.65 21.20 -4.24
N ARG A 155 0.99 20.49 -3.18
CA ARG A 155 2.38 20.20 -2.77
C ARG A 155 2.60 18.73 -2.47
N ASN A 156 3.85 18.28 -2.56
CA ASN A 156 4.25 16.92 -2.23
C ASN A 156 3.40 15.88 -2.99
N SER A 157 2.76 14.94 -2.27
CA SER A 157 1.96 13.87 -2.87
C SER A 157 0.64 14.32 -3.51
N GLN A 158 0.29 15.61 -3.44
CA GLN A 158 -0.82 16.17 -4.21
C GLN A 158 -0.43 16.45 -5.67
N GLN A 159 0.87 16.53 -5.97
CA GLN A 159 1.37 16.67 -7.34
C GLN A 159 1.44 15.30 -8.02
N TRP A 160 1.38 15.28 -9.36
CA TRP A 160 1.56 14.06 -10.13
C TRP A 160 2.92 13.44 -9.86
N HIS A 161 2.92 12.23 -9.32
CA HIS A 161 4.13 11.46 -9.05
C HIS A 161 3.83 9.97 -9.19
N ARG A 162 4.90 9.17 -9.28
CA ARG A 162 4.85 7.73 -9.07
C ARG A 162 5.49 7.44 -7.73
N ASP A 163 5.03 6.39 -7.06
CA ASP A 163 5.72 5.91 -5.88
C ASP A 163 7.14 5.46 -6.27
N PRO A 164 8.18 5.92 -5.56
CA PRO A 164 9.57 5.65 -5.91
C PRO A 164 10.01 4.22 -5.56
N GLU A 165 9.23 3.51 -4.74
CA GLU A 165 9.55 2.19 -4.22
C GLU A 165 8.61 1.17 -4.88
N ASP A 166 9.20 0.33 -5.72
CA ASP A 166 8.65 -0.89 -6.33
C ASP A 166 8.07 -0.78 -7.76
N LYS A 167 8.48 -1.73 -8.60
CA LYS A 167 7.98 -1.91 -9.98
C LYS A 167 6.62 -2.61 -10.01
N LYS A 168 6.27 -3.37 -8.95
CA LYS A 168 5.00 -4.09 -8.82
C LYS A 168 4.48 -3.93 -7.39
N ILE A 169 3.67 -2.90 -7.18
CA ILE A 169 2.92 -2.65 -5.95
C ILE A 169 1.42 -2.59 -6.26
N CYS A 170 0.60 -3.11 -5.36
CA CYS A 170 -0.85 -2.94 -5.39
C CYS A 170 -1.26 -2.18 -4.13
N LYS A 171 -1.99 -1.08 -4.30
CA LYS A 171 -2.51 -0.28 -3.19
C LYS A 171 -4.02 -0.33 -3.21
N MET A 172 -4.61 -0.60 -2.04
CA MET A 172 -6.03 -0.44 -1.77
C MET A 172 -6.19 0.80 -0.88
N PHE A 173 -7.16 1.64 -1.21
CA PHE A 173 -7.45 2.90 -0.52
C PHE A 173 -8.85 2.85 0.06
#